data_AF-A0A8J7Q8A2-F1
#
_entry.id   AF-A0A8J7Q8A2-F1
#
_cell.length_a   1.000
_cell.length_b   1.000
_cell.length_c   1.000
_cell.angle_alpha   90.00
_cell.angle_beta   90.00
_cell.angle_gamma   90.00
#
_symmetry.space_group_name_H-M   'P 1'
#
loop_
_entity.id
_entity.type
_entity.pdbx_description
1 polymer ?
#
loop_
_entity_poly.entity_id
_entity_poly.type
_entity_poly.pdbx_seq_one_letter_code
_entity_poly.pdbx_strand_id
1 'polypeptide(L)'
;HTWVTFVRVAPTAPGCAPAIEHHSISWMPATLFIRTYWPCVEPGVNLTVHQSIEMALGYCERVSLWGPYEIPPGLYRKFVMQKEFVESGAIGYQCIDTYGEAGLKGNGSDCVHAISDADPLFTRQEYPLVYYGDAASQHILRMLVLRGAVPDVCTTHDWLIPTLGLDQYPIVRREYTPPLFPNLPRFGGAAAAQRAGLTPATPVGCVPTIAGRAPAE
;
A
#
# COMPACT_ATOMS: atom_id res chain seq x y z
N HIS A 1 0.34 -11.46 -3.89
CA HIS A 1 -0.72 -10.47 -3.65
C HIS A 1 -0.16 -9.22 -2.97
N THR A 2 -0.82 -8.06 -3.06
CA THR A 2 -0.50 -6.83 -2.32
C THR A 2 -1.79 -6.10 -1.96
N TRP A 3 -1.87 -5.56 -0.74
CA TRP A 3 -3.03 -4.81 -0.26
C TRP A 3 -2.58 -3.63 0.61
N VAL A 4 -3.49 -2.70 0.87
CA VAL A 4 -3.31 -1.63 1.86
C VAL A 4 -4.46 -1.64 2.85
N THR A 5 -4.15 -1.37 4.11
CA THR A 5 -5.14 -1.05 5.15
C THR A 5 -4.90 0.37 5.61
N PHE A 6 -5.93 1.19 5.58
CA PHE A 6 -5.87 2.59 5.99
C PHE A 6 -6.82 2.83 7.16
N VAL A 7 -6.32 3.59 8.13
CA VAL A 7 -6.92 3.71 9.46
C VAL A 7 -7.16 5.19 9.76
N ARG A 8 -8.33 5.49 10.29
CA ARG A 8 -8.67 6.78 10.89
C ARG A 8 -8.90 6.57 12.38
N VAL A 9 -8.12 7.29 13.18
CA VAL A 9 -8.24 7.30 14.62
C VAL A 9 -9.02 8.56 15.00
N ALA A 10 -10.22 8.40 15.55
CA ALA A 10 -11.01 9.53 16.00
C ALA A 10 -10.54 10.01 17.38
N PRO A 11 -10.61 11.32 17.67
CA PRO A 11 -10.34 11.84 19.00
C PRO A 11 -11.28 11.20 20.01
N THR A 12 -10.74 10.71 21.13
CA THR A 12 -11.53 10.19 22.24
C THR A 12 -11.34 11.01 23.50
N ALA A 13 -12.34 10.96 24.38
CA ALA A 13 -12.23 11.60 25.69
C ALA A 13 -11.04 11.00 26.48
N PRO A 14 -10.40 11.77 27.37
CA PRO A 14 -9.31 11.27 28.20
C PRO A 14 -9.71 9.97 28.94
N GLY A 15 -8.90 8.92 28.79
CA GLY A 15 -9.15 7.61 29.42
C GLY A 15 -10.02 6.65 28.60
N CYS A 16 -10.56 7.05 27.46
CA CYS A 16 -11.27 6.15 26.55
C CYS A 16 -10.33 5.59 25.48
N ALA A 17 -10.50 4.30 25.16
CA ALA A 17 -9.82 3.68 24.03
C ALA A 17 -10.16 4.44 22.74
N PRO A 18 -9.18 4.68 21.84
CA PRO A 18 -9.41 5.42 20.61
C PRO A 18 -10.46 4.71 19.74
N ALA A 19 -11.42 5.46 19.21
CA ALA A 19 -12.36 4.93 18.23
C ALA A 19 -11.64 4.80 16.88
N ILE A 20 -11.60 3.59 16.35
CA ILE A 20 -10.83 3.25 15.15
C ILE A 20 -11.77 2.83 14.04
N GLU A 21 -11.64 3.52 12.93
CA GLU A 21 -12.23 3.13 11.66
C GLU A 21 -11.10 2.66 10.75
N HIS A 22 -11.24 1.49 10.13
CA HIS A 22 -10.27 0.99 9.18
C HIS A 22 -10.96 0.37 7.97
N HIS A 23 -10.24 0.42 6.86
CA HIS A 23 -10.68 -0.09 5.57
C HIS A 23 -9.48 -0.72 4.87
N SER A 24 -9.75 -1.62 3.93
CA SER A 24 -8.71 -2.25 3.11
C SER A 24 -9.06 -2.17 1.63
N ILE A 25 -8.03 -2.05 0.80
CA ILE A 25 -8.08 -2.39 -0.63
C ILE A 25 -7.18 -3.59 -0.81
N SER A 26 -7.81 -4.75 -0.98
CA SER A 26 -7.23 -6.06 -1.21
C SER A 26 -8.01 -6.72 -2.34
N TRP A 27 -7.74 -6.24 -3.56
CA TRP A 27 -8.49 -6.64 -4.75
C TRP A 27 -7.98 -7.96 -5.32
N MET A 28 -8.88 -8.93 -5.44
CA MET A 28 -8.61 -10.32 -5.82
C MET A 28 -9.68 -10.83 -6.78
N PRO A 29 -9.43 -11.93 -7.52
CA PRO A 29 -10.52 -12.62 -8.20
C PRO A 29 -11.47 -13.23 -7.17
N ALA A 30 -12.77 -13.23 -7.45
CA ALA A 30 -13.79 -13.77 -6.54
C ALA A 30 -13.59 -15.27 -6.24
N THR A 31 -12.89 -15.99 -7.11
CA THR A 31 -12.49 -17.40 -6.93
C THR A 31 -11.33 -17.59 -5.95
N LEU A 32 -10.64 -16.50 -5.58
CA LEU A 32 -9.39 -16.49 -4.83
C LEU A 32 -8.27 -17.32 -5.48
N PHE A 33 -8.39 -17.60 -6.78
CA PHE A 33 -7.40 -18.31 -7.58
C PHE A 33 -6.90 -17.39 -8.70
N ILE A 34 -5.66 -16.93 -8.57
CA ILE A 34 -5.07 -15.97 -9.52
C ILE A 34 -4.66 -16.69 -10.80
N ARG A 35 -5.30 -16.31 -11.92
CA ARG A 35 -4.95 -16.81 -13.26
C ARG A 35 -4.07 -15.80 -13.99
N THR A 36 -2.75 -15.92 -13.81
CA THR A 36 -1.76 -14.91 -14.25
C THR A 36 -1.87 -14.52 -15.73
N TYR A 37 -2.05 -15.47 -16.64
CA TYR A 37 -2.09 -15.23 -18.09
C TYR A 37 -3.50 -15.31 -18.69
N TRP A 38 -4.54 -15.23 -17.87
CA TRP A 38 -5.92 -15.29 -18.35
C TRP A 38 -6.32 -13.97 -19.02
N PRO A 39 -6.76 -13.97 -20.30
CA PRO A 39 -6.95 -12.76 -21.07
C PRO A 39 -8.30 -12.07 -20.83
N CYS A 40 -9.21 -12.67 -20.05
CA CYS A 40 -10.54 -12.13 -19.79
C CYS A 40 -10.62 -11.60 -18.37
N VAL A 41 -11.40 -10.53 -18.19
CA VAL A 41 -11.71 -10.03 -16.85
C VAL A 41 -12.61 -11.03 -16.13
N GLU A 42 -12.31 -11.30 -14.87
CA GLU A 42 -13.15 -12.12 -13.99
C GLU A 42 -13.81 -11.26 -12.89
N PRO A 43 -14.90 -11.72 -12.26
CA PRO A 43 -15.48 -11.02 -11.12
C PRO A 43 -14.43 -10.82 -10.02
N GLY A 44 -14.31 -9.61 -9.50
CA GLY A 44 -13.40 -9.30 -8.41
C GLY A 44 -14.08 -9.31 -7.04
N VAL A 45 -13.27 -9.37 -5.99
CA VAL A 45 -13.69 -9.24 -4.59
C VAL A 45 -12.66 -8.40 -3.84
N ASN A 46 -13.14 -7.49 -2.99
CA ASN A 46 -12.29 -6.77 -2.05
C ASN A 46 -12.29 -7.49 -0.69
N LEU A 47 -11.14 -7.99 -0.27
CA LEU A 47 -11.00 -8.70 1.00
C LEU A 47 -10.74 -7.73 2.16
N THR A 48 -11.22 -8.08 3.35
CA THR A 48 -10.75 -7.43 4.59
C THR A 48 -9.28 -7.78 4.86
N VAL A 49 -8.62 -7.04 5.76
CA VAL A 49 -7.24 -7.33 6.16
C VAL A 49 -7.08 -8.76 6.71
N HIS A 50 -8.02 -9.23 7.53
CA HIS A 50 -7.99 -10.57 8.11
C HIS A 50 -8.17 -11.66 7.03
N GLN A 51 -9.16 -11.50 6.16
CA GLN A 51 -9.37 -12.42 5.04
C GLN A 51 -8.15 -12.50 4.11
N SER A 52 -7.49 -11.36 3.88
CA SER A 52 -6.28 -11.29 3.04
C SER A 52 -5.12 -12.08 3.66
N ILE A 53 -4.92 -11.93 4.97
CA ILE A 53 -3.89 -12.65 5.72
C ILE A 53 -4.20 -14.15 5.76
N GLU A 54 -5.43 -14.52 6.11
CA GLU A 54 -5.88 -15.92 6.16
C GLU A 54 -5.75 -16.61 4.82
N MET A 55 -6.10 -15.93 3.73
CA MET A 55 -5.92 -16.42 2.37
C MET A 55 -4.43 -16.66 2.08
N ALA A 56 -3.56 -15.68 2.33
CA ALA A 56 -2.12 -15.83 2.09
C ALA A 56 -1.52 -17.00 2.89
N LEU A 57 -1.86 -17.11 4.18
CA LEU A 57 -1.40 -18.20 5.04
C LEU A 57 -1.96 -19.56 4.60
N GLY A 58 -3.21 -19.62 4.12
CA GLY A 58 -3.83 -20.81 3.58
C GLY A 58 -3.12 -21.35 2.32
N TYR A 59 -2.49 -20.46 1.55
CA TYR A 59 -1.60 -20.82 0.43
C TYR A 59 -0.14 -21.00 0.82
N CYS A 60 0.17 -21.07 2.13
CA CYS A 60 1.53 -21.15 2.66
C CYS A 60 2.42 -19.96 2.23
N GLU A 61 1.83 -18.80 1.92
CA GLU A 61 2.56 -17.59 1.63
C GLU A 61 2.98 -16.88 2.93
N ARG A 62 4.02 -16.03 2.80
CA ARG A 62 4.46 -15.15 3.89
C ARG A 62 3.74 -13.81 3.78
N VAL A 63 3.30 -13.27 4.91
CA VAL A 63 2.78 -11.90 5.01
C VAL A 63 3.87 -10.95 5.52
N SER A 64 4.08 -9.86 4.78
CA SER A 64 4.99 -8.77 5.16
C SER A 64 4.22 -7.49 5.44
N LEU A 65 4.71 -6.66 6.37
CA LEU A 65 4.08 -5.39 6.72
C LEU A 65 5.13 -4.28 6.90
N TRP A 66 4.96 -3.18 6.16
CA TRP A 66 5.92 -2.06 6.12
C TRP A 66 5.60 -0.93 7.11
N GLY A 67 4.33 -0.58 7.34
CA GLY A 67 3.90 0.47 8.28
C GLY A 67 3.53 -0.07 9.67
N PRO A 68 2.56 0.51 10.40
CA PRO A 68 1.67 1.61 10.00
C PRO A 68 2.37 2.96 10.00
N TYR A 69 2.13 3.76 8.96
CA TYR A 69 2.68 5.12 8.81
C TYR A 69 1.56 6.15 8.80
N GLU A 70 1.86 7.36 9.26
CA GLU A 70 0.93 8.48 9.14
C GLU A 70 0.79 8.93 7.67
N ILE A 71 -0.43 9.25 7.26
CA ILE A 71 -0.75 9.78 5.93
C ILE A 71 -1.64 11.02 6.06
N PRO A 72 -1.61 11.96 5.09
CA PRO A 72 -2.48 13.12 5.14
C PRO A 72 -3.96 12.73 4.99
N PRO A 73 -4.90 13.44 5.62
CA PRO A 73 -6.34 13.14 5.53
C PRO A 73 -6.88 13.13 4.09
N GLY A 74 -6.26 13.89 3.18
CA GLY A 74 -6.60 13.89 1.77
C GLY A 74 -6.34 12.54 1.08
N LEU A 75 -5.25 11.85 1.44
CA LEU A 75 -4.95 10.53 0.91
C LEU A 75 -5.90 9.46 1.49
N TYR A 76 -6.24 9.55 2.77
CA TYR A 76 -7.25 8.67 3.37
C TYR A 76 -8.58 8.73 2.60
N ARG A 77 -9.09 9.94 2.30
CA ARG A 77 -10.32 10.10 1.50
C ARG A 77 -10.20 9.52 0.10
N LYS A 78 -9.04 9.66 -0.56
CA LYS A 78 -8.78 9.04 -1.87
C LYS A 78 -8.86 7.52 -1.80
N PHE A 79 -8.29 6.89 -0.77
CA PHE A 79 -8.40 5.45 -0.58
C PHE A 79 -9.83 4.99 -0.27
N VAL A 80 -10.62 5.75 0.49
CA VAL A 80 -12.05 5.44 0.69
C VAL A 80 -12.79 5.45 -0.65
N MET A 81 -12.63 6.51 -1.45
CA MET A 81 -13.27 6.60 -2.78
C MET A 81 -12.82 5.47 -3.71
N GLN A 82 -11.53 5.13 -3.71
CA GLN A 82 -11.00 4.03 -4.52
C GLN A 82 -11.58 2.68 -4.07
N LYS A 83 -11.68 2.45 -2.76
CA LYS A 83 -12.34 1.24 -2.21
C LYS A 83 -13.78 1.13 -2.70
N GLU A 84 -14.55 2.20 -2.59
CA GLU A 84 -15.94 2.23 -3.07
C GLU A 84 -16.03 1.97 -4.57
N PHE A 85 -15.10 2.52 -5.36
CA PHE A 85 -15.03 2.29 -6.79
C PHE A 85 -14.74 0.82 -7.13
N VAL A 86 -13.72 0.20 -6.54
CA VAL A 86 -13.41 -1.22 -6.81
C VAL A 86 -14.54 -2.14 -6.35
N GLU A 87 -15.20 -1.82 -5.23
CA GLU A 87 -16.34 -2.60 -4.71
C GLU A 87 -17.65 -2.40 -5.49
N SER A 88 -17.76 -1.34 -6.29
CA SER A 88 -18.98 -1.03 -7.05
C SER A 88 -19.31 -2.06 -8.15
N GLY A 89 -18.35 -2.91 -8.53
CA GLY A 89 -18.46 -3.82 -9.67
C GLY A 89 -18.24 -3.15 -11.03
N ALA A 90 -17.86 -1.86 -11.06
CA ALA A 90 -17.50 -1.15 -12.29
C ALA A 90 -16.26 -1.74 -13.00
N ILE A 91 -15.39 -2.42 -12.24
CA ILE A 91 -14.23 -3.15 -12.75
C ILE A 91 -14.25 -4.58 -12.21
N GLY A 92 -13.67 -5.51 -12.95
CA GLY A 92 -13.34 -6.84 -12.46
C GLY A 92 -11.86 -6.99 -12.10
N TYR A 93 -11.46 -8.23 -11.87
CA TYR A 93 -10.07 -8.60 -11.64
C TYR A 93 -9.43 -9.11 -12.94
N GLN A 94 -8.19 -8.71 -13.19
CA GLN A 94 -7.30 -9.36 -14.16
C GLN A 94 -5.86 -9.19 -13.68
N CYS A 95 -5.11 -10.28 -13.52
CA CYS A 95 -3.76 -10.25 -12.93
C CYS A 95 -2.75 -9.40 -13.72
N ILE A 96 -2.89 -9.35 -15.05
CA ILE A 96 -2.11 -8.48 -15.93
C ILE A 96 -3.13 -7.59 -16.63
N ASP A 97 -3.45 -6.46 -16.02
CA ASP A 97 -4.54 -5.57 -16.44
C ASP A 97 -4.16 -4.57 -17.55
N THR A 98 -2.90 -4.60 -17.99
CA THR A 98 -2.39 -3.87 -19.18
C THR A 98 -2.46 -4.70 -20.46
N TYR A 99 -2.89 -5.97 -20.34
CA TYR A 99 -3.06 -6.93 -21.44
C TYR A 99 -4.52 -7.39 -21.54
N GLY A 100 -4.88 -8.09 -22.62
CA GLY A 100 -6.17 -8.76 -22.75
C GLY A 100 -7.38 -7.82 -22.69
N GLU A 101 -8.46 -8.30 -22.10
CA GLU A 101 -9.71 -7.57 -21.99
C GLU A 101 -9.58 -6.30 -21.15
N ALA A 102 -8.94 -6.37 -19.98
CA ALA A 102 -8.69 -5.21 -19.13
C ALA A 102 -7.90 -4.11 -19.86
N GLY A 103 -6.82 -4.48 -20.57
CA GLY A 103 -6.01 -3.51 -21.32
C GLY A 103 -6.76 -2.89 -22.50
N LEU A 104 -7.68 -3.63 -23.13
CA LEU A 104 -8.48 -3.16 -24.27
C LEU A 104 -9.66 -2.28 -23.85
N LYS A 105 -10.36 -2.65 -22.78
CA LYS A 105 -11.64 -2.04 -22.37
C LYS A 105 -11.53 -1.16 -21.12
N GLY A 106 -10.43 -1.23 -20.39
CA GLY A 106 -10.27 -0.54 -19.10
C GLY A 106 -11.19 -1.08 -17.99
N ASN A 107 -11.77 -2.27 -18.15
CA ASN A 107 -12.77 -2.84 -17.26
C ASN A 107 -12.20 -3.83 -16.23
N GLY A 108 -10.88 -3.87 -16.06
CA GLY A 108 -10.21 -4.74 -15.11
C GLY A 108 -9.04 -4.06 -14.42
N SER A 109 -8.71 -4.56 -13.23
CA SER A 109 -7.53 -4.14 -12.47
C SER A 109 -6.92 -5.31 -11.71
N ASP A 110 -5.60 -5.26 -11.51
CA ASP A 110 -4.90 -6.15 -10.59
C ASP A 110 -4.88 -5.60 -9.15
N CYS A 111 -4.26 -6.33 -8.22
CA CYS A 111 -4.19 -5.93 -6.80
C CYS A 111 -3.35 -4.66 -6.55
N VAL A 112 -2.38 -4.36 -7.42
CA VAL A 112 -1.47 -3.22 -7.27
C VAL A 112 -2.13 -1.97 -7.81
N HIS A 113 -2.71 -2.04 -9.02
CA HIS A 113 -3.42 -0.93 -9.64
C HIS A 113 -4.70 -0.58 -8.91
N ALA A 114 -5.39 -1.56 -8.31
CA ALA A 114 -6.52 -1.28 -7.42
C ALA A 114 -6.16 -0.32 -6.27
N ILE A 115 -4.91 -0.36 -5.78
CA ILE A 115 -4.39 0.55 -4.75
C ILE A 115 -3.85 1.84 -5.38
N SER A 116 -2.99 1.71 -6.39
CA SER A 116 -2.23 2.85 -6.92
C SER A 116 -3.10 3.85 -7.66
N ASP A 117 -4.20 3.41 -8.28
CA ASP A 117 -5.15 4.29 -8.97
C ASP A 117 -5.86 5.29 -8.02
N ALA A 118 -5.77 5.09 -6.70
CA ALA A 118 -6.21 6.09 -5.71
C ALA A 118 -5.42 7.41 -5.81
N ASP A 119 -4.19 7.38 -6.33
CA ASP A 119 -3.37 8.57 -6.57
C ASP A 119 -3.23 8.81 -8.08
N PRO A 120 -3.81 9.90 -8.64
CA PRO A 120 -3.74 10.18 -10.08
C PRO A 120 -2.31 10.40 -10.60
N LEU A 121 -1.35 10.62 -9.71
CA LEU A 121 0.05 10.71 -10.10
C LEU A 121 0.65 9.33 -10.39
N PHE A 122 0.03 8.24 -9.95
CA PHE A 122 0.50 6.86 -10.17
C PHE A 122 -0.03 6.38 -11.52
N THR A 123 0.82 6.48 -12.55
CA THR A 123 0.42 5.96 -13.87
C THR A 123 0.58 4.45 -13.90
N ARG A 124 -0.34 3.74 -14.55
CA ARG A 124 -0.25 2.27 -14.73
C ARG A 124 1.02 1.83 -15.49
N GLN A 125 1.68 2.75 -16.19
CA GLN A 125 2.96 2.51 -16.87
C GLN A 125 4.18 2.54 -15.93
N GLU A 126 4.04 3.08 -14.71
CA GLU A 126 5.14 3.16 -13.73
C GLU A 126 5.39 1.83 -13.01
N TYR A 127 4.52 0.84 -13.19
CA TYR A 127 4.64 -0.47 -12.57
C TYR A 127 5.11 -1.54 -13.57
N PRO A 128 6.38 -1.96 -13.55
CA PRO A 128 6.81 -3.07 -14.38
C PRO A 128 6.23 -4.38 -13.80
N LEU A 129 5.60 -5.19 -14.66
CA LEU A 129 4.97 -6.50 -14.35
C LEU A 129 5.91 -7.55 -13.71
N VAL A 130 7.16 -7.18 -13.40
CA VAL A 130 8.16 -8.00 -12.72
C VAL A 130 8.07 -7.90 -11.20
N TYR A 131 7.37 -6.90 -10.66
CA TYR A 131 7.16 -6.78 -9.22
C TYR A 131 5.97 -7.64 -8.77
N TYR A 132 6.12 -8.30 -7.63
CA TYR A 132 5.07 -9.05 -6.94
C TYR A 132 5.42 -9.17 -5.46
N GLY A 133 4.42 -9.39 -4.61
CA GLY A 133 4.61 -9.60 -3.16
C GLY A 133 5.37 -8.47 -2.47
N ASP A 134 6.47 -8.80 -1.80
CA ASP A 134 7.29 -7.84 -1.05
C ASP A 134 7.82 -6.70 -1.94
N ALA A 135 8.26 -7.00 -3.16
CA ALA A 135 8.80 -5.98 -4.08
C ALA A 135 7.72 -5.00 -4.56
N ALA A 136 6.51 -5.50 -4.82
CA ALA A 136 5.36 -4.69 -5.23
C ALA A 136 4.93 -3.73 -4.11
N SER A 137 4.72 -4.27 -2.91
CA SER A 137 4.34 -3.47 -1.73
C SER A 137 5.41 -2.45 -1.34
N GLN A 138 6.70 -2.81 -1.43
CA GLN A 138 7.80 -1.86 -1.24
C GLN A 138 7.76 -0.73 -2.27
N HIS A 139 7.46 -1.04 -3.53
CA HIS A 139 7.36 -0.05 -4.59
C HIS A 139 6.23 0.94 -4.33
N ILE A 140 5.04 0.46 -3.93
CA ILE A 140 3.91 1.33 -3.55
C ILE A 140 4.33 2.28 -2.41
N LEU A 141 4.91 1.73 -1.33
CA LEU A 141 5.38 2.55 -0.21
C LEU A 141 6.42 3.58 -0.66
N ARG A 142 7.40 3.16 -1.47
CA ARG A 142 8.43 4.07 -2.01
C ARG A 142 7.79 5.24 -2.75
N MET A 143 6.79 4.99 -3.57
CA MET A 143 6.11 6.04 -4.33
C MET A 143 5.31 6.97 -3.42
N LEU A 144 4.65 6.46 -2.38
CA LEU A 144 3.99 7.29 -1.36
C LEU A 144 4.99 8.18 -0.63
N VAL A 145 6.15 7.64 -0.24
CA VAL A 145 7.22 8.40 0.43
C VAL A 145 7.80 9.47 -0.48
N LEU A 146 8.18 9.12 -1.71
CA LEU A 146 8.78 10.07 -2.67
C LEU A 146 7.83 11.23 -3.04
N ARG A 147 6.52 11.04 -2.89
CA ARG A 147 5.50 12.07 -3.13
C ARG A 147 5.12 12.85 -1.87
N GLY A 148 5.78 12.60 -0.74
CA GLY A 148 5.51 13.26 0.54
C GLY A 148 4.19 12.84 1.19
N ALA A 149 3.58 11.73 0.74
CA ALA A 149 2.36 11.21 1.35
C ALA A 149 2.62 10.48 2.68
N VAL A 150 3.86 10.03 2.90
CA VAL A 150 4.35 9.55 4.20
C VAL A 150 5.45 10.52 4.62
N PRO A 151 5.16 11.52 5.46
CA PRO A 151 6.10 12.60 5.78
C PRO A 151 7.27 12.13 6.65
N ASP A 152 7.06 11.11 7.47
CA ASP A 152 8.08 10.52 8.34
C ASP A 152 7.94 8.99 8.32
N VAL A 153 8.92 8.33 7.70
CA VAL A 153 8.98 6.86 7.61
C VAL A 153 9.57 6.21 8.86
N CYS A 154 10.04 6.99 9.83
CA CYS A 154 10.68 6.50 11.04
C CYS A 154 9.79 6.60 12.27
N THR A 155 8.72 7.38 12.17
CA THR A 155 7.60 7.29 13.11
C THR A 155 6.61 6.23 12.62
N THR A 156 6.58 5.09 13.30
CA THR A 156 5.57 4.05 13.12
C THR A 156 4.51 4.12 14.20
N HIS A 157 3.29 3.68 13.88
CA HIS A 157 2.18 3.58 14.82
C HIS A 157 1.90 2.11 15.18
N ASP A 158 2.91 1.42 15.70
CA ASP A 158 2.84 -0.03 15.94
C ASP A 158 1.80 -0.45 16.97
N TRP A 159 1.32 0.48 17.80
CA TRP A 159 0.18 0.26 18.69
C TRP A 159 -1.11 -0.12 17.93
N LEU A 160 -1.23 0.23 16.65
CA LEU A 160 -2.35 -0.20 15.81
C LEU A 160 -2.35 -1.69 15.51
N ILE A 161 -1.20 -2.38 15.56
CA ILE A 161 -1.09 -3.81 15.23
C ILE A 161 -1.97 -4.66 16.17
N PRO A 162 -1.77 -4.64 17.51
CA PRO A 162 -2.64 -5.38 18.41
C PRO A 162 -4.06 -4.82 18.44
N THR A 163 -4.22 -3.51 18.23
CA THR A 163 -5.55 -2.89 18.23
C THR A 163 -6.43 -3.35 17.07
N LEU A 164 -5.82 -3.66 15.92
CA LEU A 164 -6.46 -4.28 14.77
C LEU A 164 -6.45 -5.82 14.84
N GLY A 165 -5.95 -6.40 15.94
CA GLY A 165 -5.81 -7.85 16.09
C GLY A 165 -4.89 -8.49 15.06
N LEU A 166 -3.86 -7.78 14.57
CA LEU A 166 -2.93 -8.31 13.56
C LEU A 166 -1.77 -9.08 14.18
N ASP A 167 -1.52 -8.89 15.48
CA ASP A 167 -0.49 -9.57 16.27
C ASP A 167 -0.75 -11.07 16.46
N GLN A 168 -1.98 -11.54 16.22
CA GLN A 168 -2.32 -12.97 16.23
C GLN A 168 -1.73 -13.74 15.02
N TYR A 169 -1.27 -13.05 13.98
CA TYR A 169 -0.75 -13.66 12.75
C TYR A 169 0.79 -13.60 12.69
N PRO A 170 1.46 -14.54 11.99
CA PRO A 170 2.91 -14.56 11.83
C PRO A 170 3.39 -13.53 10.78
N ILE A 171 3.13 -12.24 11.00
CA ILE A 171 3.49 -11.16 10.09
C ILE A 171 4.97 -10.79 10.23
N VAL A 172 5.68 -10.74 9.10
CA VAL A 172 7.07 -10.29 9.05
C VAL A 172 7.12 -8.77 8.91
N ARG A 173 7.64 -8.11 9.96
CA ARG A 173 7.90 -6.67 9.94
C ARG A 173 9.00 -6.34 8.94
N ARG A 174 8.75 -5.34 8.10
CA ARG A 174 9.70 -4.80 7.13
C ARG A 174 10.01 -3.36 7.47
N GLU A 175 11.28 -3.00 7.39
CA GLU A 175 11.72 -1.62 7.50
C GLU A 175 11.86 -1.02 6.10
N TYR A 176 11.40 0.22 5.94
CA TYR A 176 11.63 0.97 4.73
C TYR A 176 12.89 1.82 4.88
N THR A 177 13.93 1.46 4.14
CA THR A 177 15.14 2.29 4.04
C THR A 177 15.01 3.18 2.80
N PRO A 178 14.87 4.52 2.95
CA PRO A 178 14.87 5.41 1.79
C PRO A 178 16.22 5.33 1.07
N PRO A 179 16.25 5.45 -0.28
CA PRO A 179 17.50 5.49 -1.01
C PRO A 179 18.35 6.69 -0.55
N LEU A 180 19.67 6.48 -0.41
CA LEU A 180 20.63 7.51 0.02
C LEU A 180 20.54 8.82 -0.78
N PHE A 181 20.09 8.74 -2.04
CA PHE A 181 19.92 9.88 -2.93
C PHE A 181 18.50 9.88 -3.52
N PRO A 182 17.50 10.43 -2.81
CA PRO A 182 16.10 10.40 -3.24
C PRO A 182 15.83 11.29 -4.46
N ASN A 183 16.72 12.28 -4.71
CA ASN A 183 16.60 13.27 -5.79
C ASN A 183 17.54 13.00 -6.98
N LEU A 184 18.19 11.84 -7.09
CA LEU A 184 18.93 11.54 -8.32
C LEU A 184 17.94 11.55 -9.49
N PRO A 185 18.19 12.36 -10.54
CA PRO A 185 17.35 12.36 -11.73
C PRO A 185 17.24 10.92 -12.22
N ARG A 186 16.02 10.37 -12.31
CA ARG A 186 15.82 9.13 -13.04
C ARG A 186 16.29 9.41 -14.48
N PHE A 187 17.32 8.72 -14.95
CA PHE A 187 17.72 8.76 -16.35
C PHE A 187 16.47 8.47 -17.21
N GLY A 188 15.89 9.51 -17.83
CA GLY A 188 14.72 9.41 -18.71
C GLY A 188 13.45 10.21 -18.36
N GLY A 189 13.39 11.02 -17.28
CA GLY A 189 12.11 11.57 -16.78
C GLY A 189 12.01 13.07 -16.50
N ALA A 190 12.75 13.95 -17.19
CA ALA A 190 12.87 15.37 -16.82
C ALA A 190 11.60 16.25 -16.97
N ALA A 191 10.47 15.74 -17.48
CA ALA A 191 9.34 16.61 -17.86
C ALA A 191 8.18 16.75 -16.84
N ALA A 192 8.09 15.90 -15.80
CA ALA A 192 6.86 15.80 -15.00
C ALA A 192 6.84 16.62 -13.69
N ALA A 193 8.01 16.91 -13.08
CA ALA A 193 8.06 17.45 -11.72
C ALA A 193 7.66 18.94 -11.59
N GLN A 194 7.66 19.71 -12.68
CA GLN A 194 7.45 21.16 -12.62
C GLN A 194 5.97 21.60 -12.54
N ARG A 195 5.01 20.68 -12.74
CA ARG A 195 3.57 21.02 -12.77
C ARG A 195 2.84 20.95 -11.43
N ALA A 196 3.45 20.41 -10.37
CA ALA A 196 2.72 20.13 -9.13
C ALA A 196 2.80 21.22 -8.05
N GLY A 197 3.66 22.24 -8.18
CA GLY A 197 3.79 23.31 -7.17
C GLY A 197 4.17 22.84 -5.75
N LEU A 198 4.56 21.57 -5.59
CA LEU A 198 5.00 20.99 -4.33
C LEU A 198 6.50 21.24 -4.20
N THR A 199 6.90 22.01 -3.18
CA THR A 199 8.30 22.06 -2.76
C THR A 199 8.70 20.67 -2.27
N PRO A 200 9.80 20.08 -2.79
CA PRO A 200 10.26 18.78 -2.31
C PRO A 200 10.58 18.89 -0.82
N ALA A 201 9.91 18.07 -0.01
CA ALA A 201 10.26 17.94 1.40
C ALA A 201 11.69 17.39 1.48
N THR A 202 12.56 18.07 2.23
CA THR A 202 13.89 17.53 2.56
C THR A 202 13.66 16.29 3.43
N PRO A 203 14.08 15.08 2.99
CA PRO A 203 13.93 13.91 3.83
C PRO A 203 14.81 14.09 5.06
N VAL A 204 14.19 14.10 6.24
CA VAL A 204 14.90 14.05 7.51
C VAL A 204 15.52 12.67 7.58
N GLY A 205 16.85 12.60 7.46
CA GLY A 205 17.58 11.35 7.55
C GLY A 205 17.34 10.72 8.91
N CYS A 206 16.80 9.50 8.92
CA CYS A 206 16.68 8.74 10.15
C CYS A 206 18.05 8.26 10.54
N VAL A 207 18.66 8.94 11.51
CA VAL A 207 19.80 8.40 12.19
C VAL A 207 19.25 7.27 13.06
N PRO A 208 19.61 5.99 12.82
CA PRO A 208 19.25 4.94 13.74
C PRO A 208 19.81 5.34 15.11
N THR A 209 18.92 5.49 16.09
CA THR A 209 19.35 5.67 17.48
C THR A 209 20.03 4.35 17.85
N ILE A 210 21.36 4.33 17.84
CA ILE A 210 22.11 3.18 18.34
C ILE A 210 21.70 3.04 19.80
N ALA A 211 20.90 2.02 20.10
CA ALA A 211 20.53 1.70 21.48
C ALA A 211 21.83 1.55 22.27
N GLY A 212 22.05 2.50 23.19
CA GLY A 212 23.20 2.49 24.07
C GLY A 212 23.27 1.15 24.78
N ARG A 213 24.42 0.48 24.68
CA ARG A 213 24.78 -0.65 25.54
C ARG A 213 24.43 -0.28 26.98
N ALA A 214 23.54 -1.05 27.61
CA ALA A 214 23.41 -1.01 29.06
C ALA A 214 24.79 -1.30 29.67
N PRO A 215 25.23 -0.54 30.70
CA PRO A 215 26.42 -0.90 31.44
C PRO A 215 26.19 -2.27 32.09
N ALA A 216 27.18 -3.15 31.99
CA ALA A 216 27.18 -4.40 32.71
C ALA A 216 27.29 -4.11 34.21
N GLU A 217 26.35 -4.64 34.99
CA GLU A 217 26.52 -4.85 36.44
C GLU A 217 27.24 -6.17 36.71
#